data_AF-A0A0M3KD19-F1
#
_entry.id   AF-A0A0M3KD19-F1
#
_cell.length_a   1.000
_cell.length_b   1.000
_cell.length_c   1.000
_cell.angle_alpha   90.00
_cell.angle_beta   90.00
_cell.angle_gamma   90.00
#
_symmetry.space_group_name_H-M   'P 1'
#
loop_
_entity.id
_entity.type
_entity.pdbx_description
1 polymer ?
#
loop_
_entity_poly.entity_id
_entity_poly.type
_entity_poly.pdbx_seq_one_letter_code
_entity_poly.pdbx_strand_id
1 'polypeptide(L)'
;MSSSLDTELNVSSFDMCQAGIFTQDQIDYRLMGNMPISIFGMLTNLINIIVFAHPEMRPSLVNHFLLALSVSDLLLLLCNFFFLLFPVIAVMSTSFMLHDIYPVVLRYSYPLARTAQTCGVYLTLFVSVHRFLGVCYPFRAKRWVT
;
A
#
# COMPACT_ATOMS: atom_id res chain seq x y z
N MET A 1 0.12 43.10 -25.53
CA MET A 1 -1.24 42.55 -25.67
C MET A 1 -1.24 41.14 -26.26
N SER A 2 -0.29 40.79 -27.17
CA SER A 2 -0.06 39.40 -27.60
C SER A 2 0.55 38.51 -26.51
N SER A 3 1.52 39.02 -25.75
CA SER A 3 2.26 38.25 -24.72
C SER A 3 1.42 37.79 -23.52
N SER A 4 0.36 38.54 -23.18
CA SER A 4 -0.58 38.19 -22.11
C SER A 4 -1.55 37.09 -22.53
N LEU A 5 -1.91 37.02 -23.82
CA LEU A 5 -2.82 36.00 -24.35
C LEU A 5 -2.12 34.63 -24.46
N ASP A 6 -0.85 34.63 -24.87
CA ASP A 6 -0.02 33.42 -24.93
C ASP A 6 0.26 32.85 -23.53
N THR A 7 0.36 33.70 -22.51
CA THR A 7 0.54 33.27 -21.12
C THR A 7 -0.74 32.62 -20.57
N GLU A 8 -1.92 33.19 -20.84
CA GLU A 8 -3.20 32.59 -20.42
C GLU A 8 -3.54 31.29 -21.17
N LEU A 9 -3.19 31.21 -22.46
CA LEU A 9 -3.35 29.97 -23.24
C LEU A 9 -2.40 28.87 -22.77
N ASN A 10 -1.18 29.21 -22.37
CA ASN A 10 -0.20 28.25 -21.88
C ASN A 10 -0.51 27.79 -20.44
N VAL A 11 -1.05 28.68 -19.58
CA VAL A 11 -1.57 28.33 -18.24
C VAL A 11 -2.80 27.42 -18.35
N SER A 12 -3.76 27.76 -19.22
CA SER A 12 -4.98 26.96 -19.40
C SER A 12 -4.72 25.60 -20.07
N SER A 13 -3.77 25.50 -21.00
CA SER A 13 -3.38 24.20 -21.59
C SER A 13 -2.55 23.34 -20.63
N PHE A 14 -1.71 23.94 -19.78
CA PHE A 14 -1.03 23.24 -18.69
C PHE A 14 -2.04 22.75 -17.64
N ASP A 15 -3.01 23.58 -17.26
CA ASP A 15 -4.10 23.21 -16.36
C ASP A 15 -5.02 22.14 -16.95
N MET A 16 -5.31 22.16 -18.25
CA MET A 16 -6.07 21.08 -18.91
C MET A 16 -5.28 19.77 -19.02
N CYS A 17 -3.96 19.82 -19.24
CA CYS A 17 -3.12 18.63 -19.20
C CYS A 17 -2.98 18.05 -17.78
N GLN A 18 -2.97 18.91 -16.76
CA GLN A 18 -2.93 18.50 -15.35
C GLN A 18 -4.31 17.97 -14.88
N ALA A 19 -5.41 18.60 -15.30
CA ALA A 19 -6.78 18.15 -15.05
C ALA A 19 -7.15 16.87 -15.85
N GLY A 20 -6.45 16.60 -16.96
CA GLY A 20 -6.67 15.41 -17.79
C GLY A 20 -6.07 14.11 -17.23
N ILE A 21 -5.18 14.18 -16.23
CA ILE A 21 -4.47 13.01 -15.67
C ILE A 21 -5.09 12.55 -14.34
N PHE A 22 -5.66 13.46 -13.54
CA PHE A 22 -6.35 13.15 -12.29
C PHE A 22 -7.52 14.12 -12.05
N THR A 23 -8.75 13.60 -11.98
CA THR A 23 -9.92 14.39 -11.57
C THR A 23 -9.78 14.76 -10.09
N GLN A 24 -10.18 15.98 -9.69
CA GLN A 24 -10.11 16.43 -8.28
C GLN A 24 -10.77 15.43 -7.32
N ASP A 25 -11.89 14.84 -7.71
CA ASP A 25 -12.57 13.77 -6.96
C ASP A 25 -11.63 12.59 -6.66
N GLN A 26 -10.80 12.17 -7.63
CA GLN A 26 -9.88 11.05 -7.45
C GLN A 26 -8.76 11.39 -6.46
N ILE A 27 -8.32 12.65 -6.41
CA ILE A 27 -7.31 13.10 -5.44
C ILE A 27 -7.93 13.10 -4.04
N ASP A 28 -9.14 13.64 -3.90
CA ASP A 28 -9.87 13.67 -2.62
C ASP A 28 -10.17 12.27 -2.10
N TYR A 29 -10.61 11.33 -2.93
CA TYR A 29 -10.83 9.94 -2.50
C TYR A 29 -9.54 9.27 -2.02
N ARG A 30 -8.41 9.54 -2.70
CA ARG A 30 -7.11 8.96 -2.33
C ARG A 30 -6.57 9.57 -1.03
N LEU A 31 -6.74 10.87 -0.85
CA LEU A 31 -6.23 11.59 0.31
C LEU A 31 -7.14 11.41 1.53
N MET A 32 -8.44 11.68 1.40
CA MET A 32 -9.38 11.61 2.53
C MET A 32 -9.76 10.18 2.89
N GLY A 33 -9.87 9.28 1.91
CA GLY A 33 -10.23 7.88 2.16
C GLY A 33 -9.00 7.03 2.47
N ASN A 34 -8.06 6.94 1.52
CA ASN A 34 -7.01 5.93 1.59
C ASN A 34 -5.88 6.27 2.56
N MET A 35 -5.60 7.55 2.81
CA MET A 35 -4.57 7.98 3.77
C MET A 35 -4.88 7.59 5.22
N PRO A 36 -6.05 7.91 5.81
CA PRO A 36 -6.34 7.51 7.19
C PRO A 36 -6.46 5.99 7.33
N ILE A 37 -7.03 5.30 6.33
CA ILE A 37 -7.12 3.83 6.32
C ILE A 37 -5.72 3.22 6.32
N SER A 38 -4.81 3.74 5.50
CA SER A 38 -3.43 3.24 5.46
C SER A 38 -2.68 3.52 6.76
N ILE A 39 -2.85 4.70 7.36
CA ILE A 39 -2.20 5.04 8.64
C ILE A 39 -2.71 4.14 9.76
N PHE A 40 -4.04 4.01 9.91
CA PHE A 40 -4.62 3.11 10.91
C PHE A 40 -4.20 1.67 10.69
N GLY A 41 -4.27 1.20 9.44
CA GLY A 41 -3.85 -0.16 9.09
C GLY A 41 -2.37 -0.41 9.39
N MET A 42 -1.48 0.55 9.14
CA MET A 42 -0.06 0.43 9.48
C MET A 42 0.15 0.35 10.99
N LEU A 43 -0.52 1.20 11.76
CA LEU A 43 -0.43 1.19 13.23
C LEU A 43 -0.94 -0.14 13.81
N THR A 44 -2.11 -0.60 13.37
CA THR A 44 -2.69 -1.87 13.84
C THR A 44 -1.79 -3.05 13.47
N ASN A 45 -1.29 -3.12 12.24
CA ASN A 45 -0.38 -4.19 11.83
C ASN A 45 0.96 -4.14 12.57
N LEU A 46 1.49 -2.95 12.84
CA LEU A 46 2.71 -2.80 13.63
C LEU A 46 2.52 -3.30 15.07
N ILE A 47 1.40 -2.96 15.72
CA ILE A 47 1.05 -3.47 17.05
C ILE A 47 0.94 -4.99 17.02
N ASN A 48 0.28 -5.56 16.01
CA ASN A 48 0.16 -7.01 15.85
C ASN A 48 1.53 -7.69 15.72
N ILE A 49 2.46 -7.10 14.95
CA ILE A 49 3.83 -7.62 14.83
C ILE A 49 4.52 -7.60 16.19
N ILE A 50 4.45 -6.49 16.94
CA ILE A 50 5.09 -6.37 18.25
C ILE A 50 4.56 -7.42 19.23
N VAL A 51 3.24 -7.61 19.26
CA VAL A 51 2.58 -8.58 20.16
C VAL A 51 2.93 -10.02 19.76
N PHE A 52 2.82 -10.38 18.49
CA PHE A 52 3.05 -11.76 18.04
C PHE A 52 4.53 -12.12 17.87
N ALA A 53 5.43 -11.13 17.78
CA ALA A 53 6.88 -11.36 17.79
C ALA A 53 7.41 -11.72 19.18
N HIS A 54 6.61 -11.55 20.24
CA HIS A 54 7.01 -11.88 21.60
C HIS A 54 7.40 -13.38 21.71
N PRO A 55 8.55 -13.73 22.31
CA PRO A 55 9.10 -15.09 22.32
C PRO A 55 8.14 -16.14 22.92
N GLU A 56 7.35 -15.75 23.92
CA GLU A 56 6.32 -16.61 24.54
C GLU A 56 5.16 -16.97 23.60
N MET A 57 4.85 -16.12 22.61
CA MET A 57 3.71 -16.31 21.69
C MET A 57 4.09 -16.95 20.36
N ARG A 58 5.38 -16.97 20.02
CA ARG A 58 5.92 -17.52 18.76
C ARG A 58 5.74 -19.04 18.52
N PRO A 59 5.69 -19.94 19.53
CA PRO A 59 5.63 -21.38 19.27
C PRO A 59 4.25 -21.88 18.82
N SER A 60 3.19 -21.08 18.96
CA SER A 60 1.88 -21.41 18.41
C SER A 60 1.86 -21.14 16.90
N LEU A 61 1.50 -22.17 16.12
CA LEU A 61 1.43 -22.06 14.65
C LEU A 61 0.45 -20.96 14.19
N VAL A 62 -0.63 -20.75 14.96
CA VAL A 62 -1.61 -19.69 14.73
C VAL A 62 -0.98 -18.30 14.89
N ASN A 63 -0.17 -18.10 15.92
CA ASN A 63 0.48 -16.81 16.17
C ASN A 63 1.58 -16.51 15.15
N HIS A 64 2.31 -17.54 14.69
CA HIS A 64 3.26 -17.42 13.60
C HIS A 64 2.57 -16.99 12.29
N PHE A 65 1.38 -17.54 12.04
CA PHE A 65 0.55 -17.15 10.90
C PHE A 65 0.09 -15.68 11.00
N LEU A 66 -0.42 -15.26 12.16
CA LEU A 66 -0.84 -13.88 12.41
C LEU A 66 0.32 -12.88 12.31
N LEU A 67 1.53 -13.30 12.72
CA LEU A 67 2.76 -12.53 12.52
C LEU A 67 3.10 -12.38 11.03
N ALA A 68 3.08 -13.48 10.27
CA ALA A 68 3.36 -13.43 8.83
C ALA A 68 2.32 -12.57 8.07
N LEU A 69 1.05 -12.67 8.46
CA LEU A 69 -0.05 -11.87 7.92
C LEU A 69 0.18 -10.38 8.20
N SER A 70 0.40 -10.01 9.46
CA SER A 70 0.63 -8.61 9.86
C SER A 70 1.89 -7.98 9.24
N VAL A 71 2.99 -8.73 9.11
CA VAL A 71 4.19 -8.27 8.37
C VAL A 71 3.84 -7.97 6.91
N SER A 72 3.06 -8.83 6.29
CA SER A 72 2.75 -8.70 4.87
C SER A 72 1.75 -7.58 4.60
N ASP A 73 0.74 -7.42 5.47
CA ASP A 73 -0.18 -6.28 5.43
C ASP A 73 0.54 -4.95 5.68
N LEU A 74 1.52 -4.91 6.59
CA LEU A 74 2.35 -3.72 6.80
C LEU A 74 3.13 -3.35 5.53
N LEU A 75 3.76 -4.33 4.86
CA LEU A 75 4.47 -4.10 3.60
C LEU A 75 3.54 -3.61 2.49
N LEU A 76 2.34 -4.20 2.38
CA LEU A 76 1.32 -3.77 1.41
C LEU A 76 0.87 -2.33 1.63
N LEU A 77 0.54 -1.97 2.87
CA LEU A 77 0.12 -0.62 3.21
C LEU A 77 1.24 0.40 3.00
N LEU A 78 2.49 0.02 3.29
CA LEU A 78 3.66 0.86 3.03
C LEU A 78 3.84 1.11 1.52
N CYS A 79 3.77 0.06 0.70
CA CYS A 79 3.83 0.18 -0.76
C CYS A 79 2.68 1.04 -1.31
N ASN A 80 1.45 0.83 -0.80
CA ASN A 80 0.28 1.59 -1.22
C ASN A 80 0.39 3.08 -0.85
N PHE A 81 0.87 3.37 0.37
CA PHE A 81 1.13 4.72 0.85
C PHE A 81 2.14 5.44 -0.04
N PHE A 82 3.29 4.84 -0.32
CA PHE A 82 4.29 5.42 -1.23
C PHE A 82 3.75 5.60 -2.65
N PHE A 83 3.02 4.62 -3.19
CA PHE A 83 2.43 4.71 -4.53
C PHE A 83 1.40 5.84 -4.67
N LEU A 84 0.57 6.06 -3.64
CA LEU A 84 -0.52 7.03 -3.67
C LEU A 84 -0.07 8.45 -3.31
N LEU A 85 0.86 8.62 -2.38
CA LEU A 85 1.32 9.94 -1.93
C LEU A 85 2.39 10.55 -2.82
N PHE A 86 3.28 9.73 -3.39
CA PHE A 86 4.33 10.25 -4.26
C PHE A 86 3.83 11.09 -5.44
N PRO A 87 2.80 10.68 -6.22
CA PRO A 87 2.27 11.51 -7.30
C PRO A 87 1.62 12.81 -6.79
N VAL A 88 0.98 12.80 -5.62
CA VAL A 88 0.38 14.00 -5.02
C VAL A 88 1.47 14.99 -4.59
N ILE A 89 2.54 14.50 -3.94
CA ILE A 89 3.68 15.31 -3.52
C ILE A 89 4.43 15.89 -4.73
N ALA A 90 4.59 15.09 -5.80
CA ALA A 90 5.24 15.55 -7.03
C ALA A 90 4.43 16.65 -7.74
N VAL A 91 3.09 16.53 -7.78
CA VAL A 91 2.22 17.55 -8.38
C VAL A 91 2.15 18.83 -7.54
N MET A 92 2.25 18.73 -6.22
CA MET A 92 2.23 19.89 -5.30
C MET A 92 3.60 20.56 -5.13
N SER A 93 4.68 19.94 -5.58
CA SER A 93 6.04 20.48 -5.44
C SER A 93 6.46 21.27 -6.69
N THR A 94 6.85 22.52 -6.50
CA THR A 94 7.42 23.40 -7.54
C THR A 94 8.92 23.16 -7.76
N SER A 95 9.49 22.11 -7.18
CA SER A 95 10.93 21.84 -7.21
C SER A 95 11.32 21.15 -8.51
N PHE A 96 12.26 21.73 -9.26
CA PHE A 96 12.78 21.16 -10.52
C PHE A 96 13.31 19.72 -10.35
N MET A 97 13.95 19.41 -9.22
CA MET A 97 14.44 18.07 -8.88
C MET A 97 13.33 17.03 -8.76
N LEU A 98 12.16 17.40 -8.22
CA LEU A 98 11.04 16.46 -8.11
C LEU A 98 10.40 16.18 -9.47
N HIS A 99 10.41 17.16 -10.37
CA HIS A 99 9.83 17.00 -11.71
C HIS A 99 10.66 16.06 -12.59
N ASP A 100 11.99 16.04 -12.40
CA ASP A 100 12.91 15.13 -13.09
C ASP A 100 12.86 13.69 -12.52
N ILE A 101 12.63 13.56 -11.20
CA ILE A 101 12.49 12.27 -10.51
C ILE A 101 11.10 11.65 -10.72
N TYR A 102 10.06 12.46 -10.92
CA TYR A 102 8.68 12.03 -11.14
C TYR A 102 8.50 10.93 -12.19
N PRO A 103 8.98 11.06 -13.45
CA PRO A 103 8.80 10.03 -14.46
C PRO A 103 9.55 8.73 -14.13
N VAL A 104 10.71 8.83 -13.47
CA VAL A 104 11.49 7.67 -13.01
C VAL A 104 10.71 6.91 -11.94
N VAL A 105 10.16 7.63 -10.96
CA VAL A 105 9.38 7.01 -9.89
C VAL A 105 8.07 6.42 -10.42
N LEU A 106 7.39 7.08 -11.36
CA LEU A 106 6.22 6.51 -12.04
C LEU A 106 6.55 5.18 -12.74
N ARG A 107 7.71 5.10 -13.37
CA ARG A 107 8.16 3.89 -14.06
C ARG A 107 8.44 2.73 -13.10
N TYR A 108 8.97 3.01 -11.90
CA TYR A 108 9.18 1.99 -10.87
C TYR A 108 7.94 1.70 -10.02
N SER A 109 7.05 2.67 -9.86
CA SER A 109 5.86 2.55 -9.02
C SER A 109 4.80 1.67 -9.69
N TYR A 110 4.73 1.63 -11.02
CA TYR A 110 3.82 0.75 -11.77
C TYR A 110 4.05 -0.75 -11.50
N PRO A 111 5.28 -1.31 -11.69
CA PRO A 111 5.54 -2.70 -11.33
C PRO A 111 5.40 -2.91 -9.82
N LEU A 112 5.75 -1.93 -8.99
CA LEU A 112 5.61 -2.05 -7.53
C LEU A 112 4.13 -2.20 -7.11
N ALA A 113 3.22 -1.41 -7.68
CA ALA A 113 1.79 -1.53 -7.44
C ALA A 113 1.25 -2.90 -7.88
N ARG A 114 1.74 -3.41 -9.02
CA ARG A 114 1.39 -4.74 -9.52
C ARG A 114 1.93 -5.84 -8.58
N THR A 115 3.16 -5.70 -8.09
CA THR A 115 3.72 -6.65 -7.12
C THR A 115 2.94 -6.64 -5.80
N ALA A 116 2.56 -5.47 -5.28
CA ALA A 116 1.74 -5.35 -4.09
C ALA A 116 0.38 -6.05 -4.29
N GLN A 117 -0.26 -5.84 -5.44
CA GLN A 117 -1.52 -6.52 -5.76
C GLN A 117 -1.35 -8.04 -5.79
N THR A 118 -0.27 -8.56 -6.38
CA THR A 118 0.02 -10.01 -6.37
C THR A 118 0.38 -10.53 -4.98
N CYS A 119 1.08 -9.76 -4.14
CA CYS A 119 1.39 -10.14 -2.77
C CYS A 119 0.11 -10.35 -1.95
N GLY A 120 -0.89 -9.47 -2.09
CA GLY A 120 -2.20 -9.65 -1.45
C GLY A 120 -2.90 -10.96 -1.86
N VAL A 121 -2.78 -11.35 -3.13
CA VAL A 121 -3.32 -12.64 -3.63
C VAL A 121 -2.57 -13.80 -3.01
N TYR A 122 -1.24 -13.77 -2.96
CA TYR A 122 -0.44 -14.83 -2.34
C TYR A 122 -0.73 -15.00 -0.86
N LEU A 123 -0.98 -13.92 -0.12
CA LEU A 123 -1.39 -13.98 1.28
C LEU A 123 -2.75 -14.65 1.44
N THR A 124 -3.72 -14.30 0.59
CA THR A 124 -5.05 -14.92 0.60
C THR A 124 -4.98 -16.42 0.31
N LEU A 125 -4.13 -16.82 -0.63
CA LEU A 125 -3.86 -18.23 -0.92
C LEU A 125 -3.22 -18.92 0.28
N PHE A 126 -2.25 -18.28 0.93
CA PHE A 126 -1.60 -18.81 2.12
C PHE A 126 -2.60 -19.01 3.28
N VAL A 127 -3.51 -18.06 3.51
CA VAL A 127 -4.64 -18.20 4.47
C VAL A 127 -5.51 -19.40 4.13
N SER A 128 -5.83 -19.57 2.85
CA SER A 128 -6.69 -20.66 2.38
C SER A 128 -6.01 -22.02 2.54
N VAL A 129 -4.73 -22.13 2.20
CA VAL A 129 -3.92 -23.34 2.41
C VAL A 129 -3.80 -23.65 3.90
N HIS A 130 -3.56 -22.65 4.74
CA HIS A 130 -3.51 -22.84 6.19
C HIS A 130 -4.82 -23.42 6.74
N ARG A 131 -5.97 -22.86 6.34
CA ARG A 131 -7.30 -23.40 6.72
C ARG A 131 -7.52 -24.81 6.19
N PHE A 132 -7.09 -25.09 4.96
CA PHE A 132 -7.14 -26.44 4.38
C PHE A 132 -6.29 -27.43 5.16
N LEU A 133 -5.06 -27.08 5.52
CA LEU A 133 -4.19 -27.91 6.34
C LEU A 133 -4.78 -28.15 7.73
N GLY A 134 -5.39 -27.15 8.38
CA GLY A 134 -6.05 -27.33 9.66
C GLY A 134 -7.25 -28.28 9.63
N VAL A 135 -7.93 -28.40 8.49
CA VAL A 135 -9.08 -29.31 8.29
C VAL A 135 -8.61 -30.71 7.86
N CYS A 136 -7.70 -30.81 6.90
CA CYS A 136 -7.22 -32.09 6.36
C CYS A 136 -6.16 -32.76 7.24
N TYR A 137 -5.37 -31.97 7.96
CA TYR A 137 -4.41 -32.40 8.96
C TYR A 137 -4.82 -31.80 10.31
N PRO A 138 -5.91 -32.29 10.92
CA PRO A 138 -6.27 -31.86 12.27
C PRO A 138 -5.04 -32.08 13.14
N PHE A 139 -4.51 -30.98 13.68
CA PHE A 139 -3.29 -30.96 14.49
C PHE A 139 -3.27 -32.21 15.38
N ARG A 140 -2.20 -33.01 15.28
CA ARG A 140 -1.93 -34.17 16.14
C ARG A 140 -1.66 -33.77 17.60
N ALA A 141 -2.37 -32.77 18.13
CA ALA A 141 -2.48 -32.42 19.54
C ALA A 141 -3.55 -33.26 20.26
N LYS A 142 -3.90 -34.45 19.74
CA LYS A 142 -4.45 -35.57 20.53
C LYS A 142 -3.37 -36.61 20.84
N ARG A 143 -2.17 -36.18 21.24
CA ARG A 143 -1.18 -37.08 21.86
C ARG A 143 -0.40 -36.46 23.01
N TRP A 144 -1.06 -35.58 23.75
CA TRP A 144 -0.74 -35.32 25.15
C TRP A 144 -2.05 -35.57 25.90
N VAL A 145 -2.25 -36.87 26.13
CA VAL A 145 -3.34 -37.47 26.90
C VAL A 145 -2.92 -37.45 28.36
N THR A 146 -3.85 -37.09 29.25
CA THR A 146 -3.87 -37.38 30.70
C THR A 146 -2.81 -36.70 31.57
#